data_AF-R1I0U7-F1
#
_entry.id   AF-R1I0U7-F1
#
_cell.length_a   1.000
_cell.length_b   1.000
_cell.length_c   1.000
_cell.angle_alpha   90.00
_cell.angle_beta   90.00
_cell.angle_gamma   90.00
#
_symmetry.space_group_name_H-M   'P 1'
#
loop_
_entity.id
_entity.type
_entity.pdbx_description
1 polymer ?
#
loop_
_entity_poly.entity_id
_entity_poly.type
_entity_poly.pdbx_seq_one_letter_code
_entity_poly.pdbx_strand_id
1 'polypeptide(L)' 'MRLVTRVREAAALELTGDRVRDLALLDQDSGTSKGVARVAFTAIRDGGHWRLSDIAVDPAQPAPAARAGRAMRRRRAPA' A
#
# COMPACT_ATOMS: atom_id res chain seq x y z
N MET A 1 12.36 12.92 -8.64
CA MET A 1 10.97 12.61 -9.02
C MET A 1 10.14 12.59 -7.73
N ARG A 2 9.07 13.38 -7.65
CA ARG A 2 8.26 13.52 -6.42
C ARG A 2 6.84 13.06 -6.74
N LEU A 3 6.39 12.01 -6.07
CA LEU A 3 4.99 11.60 -6.12
C LEU A 3 4.22 12.42 -5.07
N VAL A 4 3.24 13.20 -5.53
CA VAL A 4 2.29 13.89 -4.67
C VAL A 4 0.99 13.10 -4.71
N THR A 5 0.56 12.62 -3.54
CA THR A 5 -0.73 11.95 -3.36
C THR A 5 -1.63 12.86 -2.53
N ARG A 6 -2.85 13.11 -3.01
CA ARG A 6 -3.86 13.88 -2.29
C ARG A 6 -5.12 13.03 -2.10
N VAL A 7 -5.74 13.12 -0.93
CA VAL A 7 -7.06 12.55 -0.69
C VAL A 7 -8.07 13.45 -1.38
N ARG A 8 -8.81 12.90 -2.34
CA ARG A 8 -9.91 13.58 -3.02
C ARG A 8 -11.21 13.39 -2.26
N GLU A 9 -11.51 12.15 -1.92
CA GLU A 9 -12.69 11.74 -1.15
C GLU A 9 -12.31 10.59 -0.21
N ALA A 10 -12.97 10.50 0.95
CA ALA A 10 -12.82 9.40 1.89
C ALA A 10 -14.16 9.09 2.56
N ALA A 11 -14.41 7.80 2.83
CA ALA A 11 -15.64 7.32 3.42
C ALA A 11 -15.35 6.15 4.36
N ALA A 12 -15.53 6.39 5.67
CA ALA A 12 -15.44 5.35 6.67
C ALA A 12 -16.52 4.28 6.40
N LEU A 13 -16.08 3.07 6.08
CA LEU A 13 -16.95 1.93 5.82
C LEU A 13 -17.34 1.22 7.12
N GLU A 14 -16.40 1.18 8.07
CA GLU A 14 -16.60 0.52 9.37
C GLU A 14 -15.72 1.18 10.43
N LEU A 15 -16.29 1.43 11.62
CA LEU A 15 -15.55 1.82 12.81
C LEU A 15 -16.01 0.93 13.98
N THR A 16 -15.15 0.00 14.37
CA THR A 16 -15.45 -1.01 15.40
C THR A 16 -14.33 -1.04 16.44
N GLY A 17 -14.55 -0.40 17.59
CA GLY A 17 -13.57 -0.35 18.68
C GLY A 17 -12.20 0.14 18.22
N ASP A 18 -11.22 -0.77 18.22
CA ASP A 18 -9.83 -0.53 17.81
C ASP A 18 -9.57 -0.87 16.33
N ARG A 19 -10.59 -0.91 15.48
CA ARG A 19 -10.45 -1.14 14.03
C ARG A 19 -11.27 -0.12 13.25
N VAL A 20 -10.65 0.43 12.20
CA VAL A 20 -11.33 1.25 11.19
C VAL A 20 -11.06 0.67 9.81
N ARG A 21 -12.09 0.68 8.96
CA ARG A 21 -11.99 0.38 7.53
C ARG A 21 -12.52 1.57 6.75
N ASP A 22 -11.72 2.04 5.80
CA ASP A 22 -12.00 3.26 5.04
C ASP A 22 -11.78 3.00 3.55
N LEU A 23 -12.51 3.75 2.72
CA LEU A 23 -12.36 3.77 1.27
C LEU A 23 -12.06 5.21 0.83
N ALA A 24 -10.91 5.41 0.21
CA ALA A 24 -10.47 6.71 -0.27
C ALA A 24 -10.25 6.71 -1.79
N LEU A 25 -10.56 7.83 -2.42
CA LEU A 25 -10.12 8.18 -3.77
C LEU A 25 -8.89 9.09 -3.64
N LEU A 26 -7.79 8.68 -4.26
CA LEU A 26 -6.51 9.38 -4.19
C LEU A 26 -6.14 9.92 -5.57
N ASP A 27 -5.91 11.23 -5.66
CA ASP A 27 -5.28 11.85 -6.83
C ASP A 27 -3.76 11.72 -6.69
N GLN A 28 -3.11 11.22 -7.73
CA GLN A 28 -1.66 11.01 -7.78
C GLN A 28 -1.04 11.81 -8.92
N ASP A 29 0.01 12.56 -8.60
CA ASP A 29 0.79 13.33 -9.57
C ASP A 29 2.28 13.00 -9.39
N SER A 30 2.88 12.40 -10.41
CA SER A 30 4.30 12.03 -10.43
C SER A 30 5.22 13.12 -10.99
N GLY A 31 4.63 14.22 -11.47
CA GLY A 31 5.27 15.27 -12.26
C GLY A 31 5.25 15.01 -13.78
N THR A 32 5.08 13.75 -14.21
CA THR A 32 5.01 13.36 -15.64
C THR A 32 3.74 12.61 -16.00
N SER A 33 3.04 12.07 -15.00
CA SER A 33 1.77 11.37 -15.15
C SER A 33 0.82 11.73 -14.00
N LYS A 34 -0.47 11.76 -14.32
CA LYS A 34 -1.55 11.93 -13.34
C LYS A 34 -2.41 10.67 -13.34
N GLY A 35 -2.91 10.30 -12.17
CA GLY A 35 -3.79 9.16 -12.00
C GLY A 35 -4.74 9.34 -10.82
N VAL A 36 -5.80 8.54 -10.82
CA VAL A 36 -6.71 8.40 -9.69
C VAL A 36 -6.68 6.95 -9.25
N ALA A 37 -6.48 6.71 -7.96
CA ALA A 37 -6.50 5.37 -7.37
C ALA A 37 -7.62 5.27 -6.34
N ARG A 38 -8.40 4.20 -6.40
CA ARG A 38 -9.36 3.86 -5.34
C ARG A 38 -8.67 2.91 -4.36
N VAL A 39 -8.63 3.28 -3.08
CA VAL A 39 -7.86 2.56 -2.05
C VAL A 39 -8.76 2.27 -0.86
N ALA A 40 -8.93 0.99 -0.55
CA ALA A 40 -9.47 0.56 0.72
C ALA A 40 -8.32 0.30 1.68
N PHE A 41 -8.39 0.79 2.91
CA PHE A 41 -7.42 0.46 3.95
C PHE A 41 -8.10 0.08 5.25
N THR A 42 -7.46 -0.83 5.98
CA THR A 42 -7.79 -1.16 7.36
C THR A 42 -6.70 -0.61 8.26
N ALA A 43 -7.07 0.09 9.32
CA ALA A 43 -6.18 0.42 10.40
C ALA A 43 -6.67 -0.17 11.71
N ILE A 44 -5.73 -0.61 12.54
CA ILE A 44 -5.96 -1.09 13.90
C ILE A 44 -5.31 -0.13 14.89
N ARG A 45 -5.89 0.00 16.07
CA ARG A 45 -5.31 0.77 17.16
C ARG A 45 -4.40 -0.14 17.98
N ASP A 46 -3.15 0.26 18.13
CA ASP A 46 -2.13 -0.46 18.88
C ASP A 46 -1.33 0.56 19.72
N GLY A 47 -1.24 0.34 21.03
CA GLY A 47 -0.56 1.26 21.95
C GLY A 47 -1.09 2.70 21.91
N GLY A 48 -2.39 2.90 21.60
CA GLY A 48 -3.02 4.22 21.49
C GLY A 48 -2.88 4.90 20.12
N HIS A 49 -2.07 4.34 19.21
CA HIS A 49 -1.83 4.85 17.87
C HIS A 49 -2.54 4.00 16.80
N TRP A 50 -2.98 4.63 15.71
CA TRP A 50 -3.49 3.90 14.56
C TRP A 50 -2.35 3.40 13.69
N ARG A 51 -2.41 2.13 13.31
CA ARG A 51 -1.48 1.48 12.39
C ARG A 51 -2.23 0.83 11.25
N LEU A 52 -1.80 1.08 10.02
CA LEU A 52 -2.33 0.39 8.84
C LEU A 52 -2.02 -1.10 8.94
N SER A 53 -3.04 -1.94 8.83
CA SER A 53 -2.93 -3.40 8.87
C SER A 53 -3.15 -4.03 7.50
N ASP A 54 -3.93 -3.40 6.62
CA ASP A 54 -4.22 -3.91 5.28
C ASP A 54 -4.51 -2.76 4.31
N ILE A 55 -4.12 -2.92 3.04
CA ILE A 55 -4.35 -1.94 1.97
C ILE A 55 -4.67 -2.70 0.68
N ALA A 56 -5.81 -2.38 0.07
CA ALA A 56 -6.21 -2.85 -1.25
C ALA A 56 -6.42 -1.66 -2.19
N VAL A 57 -5.78 -1.69 -3.35
CA VAL A 57 -5.90 -0.66 -4.40
C VAL A 57 -6.74 -1.21 -5.54
N ASP A 58 -7.49 -0.38 -6.24
CA ASP A 58 -8.25 -0.76 -7.44
C ASP A 58 -7.82 0.10 -8.65
N PRO A 59 -7.36 -0.51 -9.77
CA PRO A 59 -7.19 -1.96 -9.98
C PRO A 59 -6.13 -2.55 -9.04
N ALA A 60 -6.38 -3.78 -8.56
CA ALA A 60 -5.50 -4.50 -7.63
C ALA A 60 -4.08 -4.58 -8.18
N GLN A 61 -3.20 -3.73 -7.65
CA GLN A 61 -1.78 -3.83 -7.92
C GLN A 61 -1.27 -5.09 -7.19
N PRO A 62 -0.64 -6.05 -7.89
CA PRO A 62 -0.24 -7.29 -7.26
C PRO A 62 0.72 -7.01 -6.10
N ALA A 63 0.52 -7.73 -4.99
CA ALA A 63 1.33 -7.58 -3.79
C ALA A 63 2.83 -7.69 -4.14
N PRO A 64 3.71 -6.83 -3.59
CA PRO A 64 5.15 -6.94 -3.81
C PRO A 64 5.62 -8.33 -3.40
N ALA A 65 6.32 -9.04 -4.30
CA ALA A 65 6.85 -10.36 -3.97
C ALA A 65 7.74 -10.27 -2.73
N ALA A 66 7.50 -11.16 -1.75
CA ALA A 66 8.35 -11.26 -0.57
C ALA A 66 9.81 -11.41 -1.02
N ARG A 67 10.67 -10.46 -0.63
CA ARG A 67 12.08 -10.44 -1.04
C ARG A 67 12.77 -11.68 -0.46
N ALA A 68 12.86 -12.74 -1.24
CA ALA A 68 13.65 -13.91 -0.87
C ALA A 68 15.13 -13.47 -0.76
N GLY A 69 15.70 -13.68 0.43
CA GLY A 69 17.10 -13.41 0.71
C GLY A 69 18.01 -14.10 -0.30
N ARG A 70 19.03 -13.36 -0.74
CA ARG A 70 20.08 -13.74 -1.70
C ARG A 70 20.61 -15.16 -1.47
N ALA A 71 20.13 -16.15 -2.23
CA ALA A 71 20.78 -17.45 -2.36
C ALA A 71 21.99 -17.31 -3.32
N MET A 72 23.16 -17.16 -2.72
CA MET A 72 24.46 -17.05 -3.39
C MET A 72 24.80 -18.35 -4.14
N ARG A 73 24.54 -18.41 -5.45
CA ARG A 73 25.05 -19.47 -6.32
C ARG A 73 26.57 -19.33 -6.47
N ARG A 74 27.35 -20.17 -5.77
CA ARG A 74 28.77 -20.37 -6.07
C ARG A 74 28.87 -21.12 -7.40
N ARG A 75 29.35 -20.46 -8.46
CA ARG A 75 29.82 -21.11 -9.68
C ARG A 75 31.16 -21.78 -9.39
N ARG A 76 31.32 -23.06 -9.76
CA ARG A 76 32.64 -23.70 -9.94
C ARG A 76 32.79 -23.99 -11.43
N ALA A 77 33.90 -23.54 -12.02
CA ALA A 77 34.22 -23.64 -13.45
C ALA A 77 34.72 -25.06 -13.83
N PRO A 78 34.64 -25.45 -15.11
CA PRO A 78 35.09 -26.77 -15.57
C PRO A 78 36.61 -26.79 -15.85
N ALA A 79 37.19 -28.00 -15.81
CA ALA A 79 38.49 -28.34 -16.38
C ALA A 79 38.29 -29.37 -17.49
#